data_AF-A0A0A6YWA6-F1
#
_entry.id   AF-A0A0A6YWA6-F1
#
_cell.length_a   1.000
_cell.length_b   1.000
_cell.length_c   1.000
_cell.angle_alpha   90.00
_cell.angle_beta   90.00
_cell.angle_gamma   90.00
#
_symmetry.space_group_name_H-M   'P 1'
#
loop_
_entity.id
_entity.type
_entity.pdbx_description
1 polymer ?
#
loop_
_entity_poly.entity_id
_entity_poly.type
_entity_poly.pdbx_seq_one_letter_code
_entity_poly.pdbx_strand_id
1 'polypeptide(L)'
;MGRSESQMDITDINAPKPKKKQRWTPLEISLSVLVLLLTIIAVTMIALYATYDDGICKSSDCIKSDVLQEPKTEDIVAVQKAKTLYRSCINESAIDSRGGQPLLKLLPDIYGWPVASDNWDQTYGTSWTA
;
A
#
# COMPACT_ATOMS: atom_id res chain seq x y z
N MET A 1 -60.31 -31.09 65.99
CA MET A 1 -60.56 -31.91 64.78
C MET A 1 -61.21 -30.98 63.76
N GLY A 2 -60.65 -30.68 62.58
CA GLY A 2 -59.83 -31.51 61.72
C GLY A 2 -60.72 -32.18 60.68
N ARG A 3 -60.76 -31.58 59.46
CA ARG A 3 -60.99 -32.22 58.15
C ARG A 3 -62.35 -32.91 57.90
N SER A 4 -62.97 -32.96 56.72
CA SER A 4 -62.82 -32.38 55.37
C SER A 4 -63.68 -33.26 54.46
N GLU A 5 -64.31 -32.73 53.42
CA GLU A 5 -64.74 -33.42 52.17
C GLU A 5 -65.51 -32.36 51.35
N SER A 6 -65.46 -32.23 50.04
CA SER A 6 -64.88 -32.95 48.91
C SER A 6 -65.08 -32.01 47.71
N GLN A 7 -64.07 -31.74 46.87
CA GLN A 7 -63.97 -32.21 45.47
C GLN A 7 -65.21 -31.84 44.60
N MET A 8 -65.11 -31.35 43.36
CA MET A 8 -64.14 -31.64 42.32
C MET A 8 -64.40 -30.74 41.10
N ASP A 9 -63.30 -30.32 40.46
CA ASP A 9 -63.02 -30.24 39.01
C ASP A 9 -63.92 -29.45 38.05
N ILE A 10 -63.25 -28.62 37.23
CA ILE A 10 -63.44 -28.53 35.78
C ILE A 10 -62.09 -28.01 35.21
N THR A 11 -61.24 -28.97 34.86
CA THR A 11 -60.50 -29.14 33.59
C THR A 11 -59.66 -27.99 33.00
N ASP A 12 -58.44 -28.42 32.66
CA ASP A 12 -57.55 -27.98 31.58
C ASP A 12 -56.93 -26.58 31.60
N ILE A 13 -55.70 -26.50 32.15
CA ILE A 13 -54.53 -25.90 31.46
C ILE A 13 -53.26 -26.62 31.92
N ASN A 14 -53.21 -27.94 31.76
CA ASN A 14 -51.97 -28.71 31.93
C ASN A 14 -51.22 -28.79 30.60
N ALA A 15 -50.29 -27.86 30.37
CA ALA A 15 -49.15 -28.11 29.50
C ALA A 15 -47.92 -27.36 30.03
N PRO A 16 -47.06 -27.99 30.84
CA PRO A 16 -45.74 -27.43 31.09
C PRO A 16 -44.99 -27.40 29.74
N LYS A 17 -44.62 -26.19 29.29
CA LYS A 17 -43.77 -25.99 28.10
C LYS A 17 -42.57 -26.94 28.22
N PRO A 18 -42.27 -27.77 27.20
CA PRO A 18 -41.09 -28.62 27.26
C PRO A 18 -39.88 -27.68 27.36
N LYS A 19 -39.26 -27.63 28.54
CA LYS A 19 -37.91 -27.09 28.67
C LYS A 19 -37.06 -28.02 27.81
N LYS A 20 -36.74 -27.61 26.58
CA LYS A 20 -35.80 -28.32 25.71
C LYS A 20 -34.52 -28.47 26.53
N LYS A 21 -34.33 -29.64 27.14
CA LYS A 21 -33.07 -30.00 27.77
C LYS A 21 -32.11 -30.10 26.60
N GLN A 22 -31.28 -29.07 26.45
CA GLN A 22 -30.25 -29.03 25.44
C GLN A 22 -29.24 -30.13 25.77
N ARG A 23 -29.52 -31.33 25.26
CA ARG A 23 -28.65 -32.49 25.31
C ARG A 23 -27.57 -32.26 24.25
N TRP A 24 -26.59 -31.44 24.57
CA TRP A 24 -25.36 -31.42 23.77
C TRP A 24 -24.57 -32.65 24.14
N THR A 25 -24.14 -33.41 23.14
CA THR A 25 -23.09 -34.40 23.36
C THR A 25 -21.81 -33.63 23.69
N PRO A 26 -21.03 -34.04 24.71
CA PRO A 26 -19.79 -33.36 25.09
C PRO A 26 -18.80 -33.26 23.92
N LEU A 27 -18.93 -34.18 22.95
CA LEU A 27 -18.19 -34.20 21.69
C LEU A 27 -18.48 -32.97 20.82
N GLU A 28 -19.73 -32.53 20.71
CA GLU A 28 -20.13 -31.36 19.91
C GLU A 28 -19.64 -30.06 20.54
N ILE A 29 -19.64 -29.98 21.88
CA ILE A 29 -19.06 -28.85 22.60
C ILE A 29 -17.55 -28.80 22.39
N SER A 30 -16.88 -29.96 22.52
CA SER A 30 -15.44 -30.06 22.28
C SER A 30 -15.07 -29.67 20.84
N LEU A 31 -15.86 -30.11 19.86
CA LEU A 31 -15.65 -29.78 18.45
C LEU A 31 -15.90 -28.28 18.19
N SER A 32 -16.95 -27.71 18.79
CA SER A 32 -17.24 -26.28 18.67
C SER A 32 -16.11 -25.42 19.24
N VAL A 33 -15.57 -25.79 20.41
CA VAL A 33 -14.44 -25.10 21.02
C VAL A 33 -13.19 -25.23 20.15
N LEU A 34 -12.91 -26.42 19.61
CA LEU A 34 -11.76 -26.63 18.72
C LEU A 34 -11.86 -25.77 17.46
N VAL A 35 -13.03 -25.72 16.81
CA VAL A 35 -13.26 -24.89 15.63
C VAL A 35 -13.08 -23.41 15.97
N LEU A 36 -13.61 -22.94 17.10
CA LEU A 36 -13.42 -21.56 17.55
C LEU A 36 -11.95 -21.21 17.79
N LEU A 37 -11.17 -22.11 18.37
CA LEU A 37 -9.73 -21.89 18.55
C LEU A 37 -9.00 -21.80 17.22
N LEU A 38 -9.32 -22.70 16.28
CA LEU A 38 -8.72 -22.69 14.94
C LEU A 38 -9.08 -21.43 14.15
N THR A 39 -10.32 -20.93 14.27
CA THR A 39 -10.72 -19.68 13.60
C THR A 39 -10.01 -18.47 14.20
N ILE A 40 -9.85 -18.42 15.52
CA ILE A 40 -9.07 -17.35 16.17
C ILE A 40 -7.62 -17.38 15.67
N ILE A 41 -6.98 -18.56 15.63
CA ILE A 41 -5.60 -18.71 15.12
C ILE A 41 -5.50 -18.29 13.66
N ALA A 42 -6.47 -18.67 12.82
CA ALA A 42 -6.47 -18.29 11.42
C ALA A 42 -6.62 -16.77 11.25
N VAL A 43 -7.53 -16.13 11.99
CA VAL A 43 -7.74 -14.68 11.94
C VAL A 43 -6.50 -13.93 12.44
N THR A 44 -5.87 -14.37 13.54
CA THR A 44 -4.64 -13.75 14.03
C THR A 44 -3.48 -13.91 13.05
N MET A 45 -3.34 -15.07 12.41
CA MET A 45 -2.35 -15.28 11.35
C MET A 45 -2.59 -14.40 10.12
N ILE A 46 -3.85 -14.27 9.67
CA ILE A 46 -4.20 -13.39 8.54
C ILE A 46 -3.94 -11.93 8.89
N ALA A 47 -4.32 -11.48 10.09
CA ALA A 47 -4.06 -10.12 10.55
C ALA A 47 -2.56 -9.85 10.65
N LEU A 48 -1.78 -10.78 11.23
CA LEU A 48 -0.33 -10.72 11.25
C LEU A 48 0.22 -10.63 9.84
N TYR A 49 -0.19 -11.48 8.91
CA TYR A 49 0.27 -11.44 7.53
C TYR A 49 -0.10 -10.13 6.81
N ALA A 50 -1.31 -9.61 7.01
CA ALA A 50 -1.77 -8.36 6.39
C ALA A 50 -1.11 -7.11 6.98
N THR A 51 -0.67 -7.18 8.24
CA THR A 51 0.04 -6.09 8.94
C THR A 51 1.55 -6.28 8.94
N TYR A 52 2.05 -7.41 8.41
CA TYR A 52 3.47 -7.70 8.29
C TYR A 52 4.05 -6.83 7.19
N ASP A 53 4.90 -5.89 7.58
CA ASP A 53 5.67 -5.09 6.64
C ASP A 53 6.84 -5.95 6.14
N ASP A 54 6.68 -6.55 4.97
CA ASP A 54 7.74 -7.32 4.29
C ASP A 54 8.99 -6.45 3.98
N GLY A 55 8.94 -5.13 4.16
CA GLY A 55 9.97 -4.20 3.71
C GLY A 55 10.10 -4.12 2.18
N ILE A 56 9.23 -4.84 1.46
CA ILE A 56 9.22 -4.90 0.01
C ILE A 56 8.43 -3.71 -0.52
N CYS A 57 9.18 -2.77 -1.08
CA CYS A 57 8.68 -1.61 -1.80
C CYS A 57 7.86 -2.04 -3.03
N LYS A 58 6.52 -1.96 -2.96
CA LYS A 58 5.61 -2.28 -4.09
C LYS A 58 5.17 -1.07 -4.91
N SER A 59 5.30 0.15 -4.41
CA SER A 59 4.91 1.38 -5.12
C SER A 59 6.09 2.00 -5.89
N SER A 60 5.80 2.76 -6.95
CA SER A 60 6.83 3.39 -7.79
C SER A 60 7.72 4.36 -7.01
N ASP A 61 7.14 5.10 -6.06
CA ASP A 61 7.86 6.11 -5.30
C ASP A 61 8.83 5.47 -4.29
N CYS A 62 8.44 4.36 -3.65
CA CYS A 62 9.31 3.66 -2.73
C CYS A 62 10.43 2.89 -3.44
N ILE A 63 10.15 2.31 -4.62
CA ILE A 63 11.18 1.70 -5.47
C ILE A 63 12.23 2.75 -5.88
N LYS A 64 11.79 3.94 -6.29
CA LYS A 64 12.70 5.03 -6.69
C LYS A 64 13.60 5.46 -5.52
N SER A 65 13.05 5.62 -4.31
CA SER A 65 13.86 5.97 -3.14
C SER A 65 14.83 4.86 -2.72
N ASP A 66 14.38 3.61 -2.64
CA ASP A 66 15.19 2.48 -2.20
C ASP A 66 16.31 2.13 -3.19
N VAL A 67 15.99 2.14 -4.50
CA VAL A 67 16.93 1.73 -5.55
C VAL A 67 17.89 2.85 -5.93
N LEU A 68 17.45 4.11 -6.00
CA LEU A 68 18.25 5.20 -6.60
C LEU A 68 18.73 6.26 -5.60
N GLN A 69 18.11 6.36 -4.42
CA GLN A 69 18.41 7.45 -3.48
C GLN A 69 19.48 7.07 -2.46
N GLU A 70 19.54 5.80 -2.03
CA GLU A 70 20.55 5.32 -1.08
C GLU A 70 21.85 4.88 -1.78
N PRO A 71 23.01 5.48 -1.46
CA PRO A 71 24.29 5.00 -1.98
C PRO A 71 24.69 3.74 -1.21
N LYS A 72 24.82 2.61 -1.90
CA LYS A 72 25.32 1.36 -1.29
C LYS A 72 26.75 1.19 -1.78
N THR A 73 27.70 0.98 -0.87
CA THR A 73 29.13 0.88 -1.21
C THR A 73 29.45 -0.34 -2.09
N GLU A 74 28.54 -1.30 -2.16
CA GLU A 74 28.64 -2.52 -2.98
C GLU A 74 27.97 -2.39 -4.36
N ASP A 75 27.49 -1.19 -4.74
CA ASP A 75 26.86 -0.98 -6.05
C ASP A 75 27.87 -1.20 -7.19
N ILE A 76 27.44 -1.92 -8.24
CA ILE A 76 28.18 -1.99 -9.51
C ILE A 76 28.31 -0.60 -10.15
N VAL A 77 29.37 -0.36 -10.92
CA VAL A 77 29.67 0.95 -11.53
C VAL A 77 28.49 1.53 -12.32
N ALA A 78 27.73 0.68 -13.01
CA ALA A 78 26.53 1.11 -13.74
C ALA A 78 25.46 1.69 -12.81
N VAL A 79 25.23 1.06 -11.66
CA VAL A 79 24.26 1.50 -10.64
C VAL A 79 24.74 2.78 -9.97
N GLN A 80 26.03 2.90 -9.68
CA GLN A 80 26.60 4.14 -9.14
C GLN A 80 26.40 5.33 -10.09
N LYS A 81 26.60 5.14 -11.39
CA LYS A 81 26.34 6.16 -12.41
C LYS A 81 24.86 6.51 -12.50
N ALA A 82 23.97 5.51 -12.49
CA ALA A 82 22.54 5.72 -12.51
C ALA A 82 22.06 6.51 -11.26
N LYS A 83 22.54 6.15 -10.07
CA LYS A 83 22.29 6.87 -8.80
C LYS A 83 22.79 8.31 -8.86
N THR A 84 23.99 8.53 -9.41
CA THR A 84 24.57 9.86 -9.55
C THR A 84 23.75 10.73 -10.52
N LEU A 85 23.38 10.17 -11.67
CA LEU A 85 22.51 10.85 -12.65
C LEU A 85 21.18 11.22 -12.01
N TYR A 86 20.52 10.26 -11.36
CA TYR A 86 19.25 10.47 -10.68
C TYR A 86 19.32 11.60 -9.64
N ARG A 87 20.34 11.60 -8.78
CA ARG A 87 20.57 12.67 -7.79
C ARG A 87 20.77 14.04 -8.42
N SER A 88 21.44 14.10 -9.57
CA SER A 88 21.59 15.36 -10.30
C SER A 88 20.27 15.87 -10.86
N CYS A 89 19.38 14.98 -11.30
CA CYS A 89 18.08 15.33 -11.86
C CYS A 89 17.10 15.85 -10.80
N ILE A 90 17.13 15.32 -9.58
CA ILE A 90 16.22 15.72 -8.50
C ILE A 90 16.74 16.90 -7.66
N ASN A 91 17.96 17.37 -7.90
CA ASN A 91 18.54 18.49 -7.17
C ASN A 91 18.08 19.81 -7.78
N GLU A 92 16.85 20.22 -7.48
CA GLU A 92 16.23 21.44 -7.99
C GLU A 92 17.06 22.68 -7.66
N SER A 93 17.59 22.80 -6.44
CA SER A 93 18.42 23.96 -6.04
C SER A 93 19.64 24.20 -6.95
N ALA A 94 20.29 23.11 -7.39
CA ALA A 94 21.41 23.17 -8.31
C ALA A 94 20.97 23.47 -9.75
N ILE A 95 19.76 23.07 -10.14
CA ILE A 95 19.18 23.37 -11.46
C ILE A 95 18.75 24.84 -11.52
N ASP A 96 18.05 25.32 -10.51
CA ASP A 96 17.52 26.68 -10.43
C ASP A 96 18.63 27.73 -10.36
N SER A 97 19.70 27.44 -9.62
CA SER A 97 20.87 28.32 -9.56
C SER A 97 21.60 28.46 -10.90
N ARG A 98 21.47 27.49 -11.80
CA ARG A 98 22.03 27.55 -13.17
C ARG A 98 21.05 28.21 -14.14
N GLY A 99 19.75 28.08 -13.91
CA GLY A 99 18.69 28.58 -14.78
C GLY A 99 18.86 28.08 -16.22
N GLY A 100 18.57 28.94 -17.20
CA GLY A 100 18.71 28.63 -18.62
C GLY A 100 20.14 28.66 -19.17
N GLN A 101 21.16 28.99 -18.37
CA GLN A 101 22.54 29.15 -18.86
C GLN A 101 23.12 27.92 -19.58
N PRO A 102 22.89 26.67 -19.12
CA PRO A 102 23.35 25.49 -19.85
C PRO A 102 22.78 25.42 -21.27
N LEU A 103 21.52 25.79 -21.45
CA LEU A 103 20.87 25.83 -22.77
C LEU A 103 21.43 26.97 -23.62
N LEU A 104 21.56 28.18 -23.06
CA LEU A 104 22.09 29.35 -23.79
C LEU A 104 23.50 29.13 -24.34
N LYS A 105 24.33 28.36 -23.63
CA LYS A 105 25.68 28.00 -24.10
C LYS A 105 25.68 26.97 -25.24
N LEU A 106 24.65 26.13 -25.31
CA LEU A 106 24.50 25.13 -26.38
C LEU A 106 23.88 25.73 -27.64
N LEU A 107 23.07 26.80 -27.53
CA LEU A 107 22.37 27.39 -28.67
C LEU A 107 23.29 27.75 -29.86
N PRO A 108 24.46 28.38 -29.69
CA PRO A 108 25.35 28.69 -30.83
C PRO A 108 25.82 27.46 -31.60
N ASP A 109 25.98 26.31 -30.93
CA ASP A 109 26.46 25.07 -31.55
C ASP A 109 25.39 24.40 -32.43
N ILE A 110 24.12 24.74 -32.23
CA ILE A 110 22.96 24.18 -32.95
C ILE A 110 22.27 25.19 -33.87
N TYR A 111 23.00 26.21 -34.33
CA TYR A 111 22.49 27.30 -35.18
C TYR A 111 21.45 28.20 -34.50
N GLY A 112 21.45 28.27 -33.17
CA GLY A 112 20.59 29.15 -32.39
C GLY A 112 19.12 28.74 -32.35
N TRP A 113 18.28 29.66 -31.85
CA TRP A 113 16.83 29.49 -31.82
C TRP A 113 16.16 30.73 -32.44
N PRO A 114 15.58 30.63 -33.65
CA PRO A 114 15.12 31.80 -34.40
C PRO A 114 14.14 32.73 -33.65
N VAL A 115 13.25 32.16 -32.83
CA VAL A 115 12.27 32.93 -32.05
C VAL A 115 12.89 33.74 -30.91
N ALA A 116 14.07 33.33 -30.44
CA ALA A 116 14.74 33.86 -29.26
C ALA A 116 16.13 34.46 -29.57
N SER A 117 16.46 34.61 -30.86
CA SER A 117 17.75 35.14 -31.31
C SER A 117 17.52 36.31 -32.24
N ASP A 118 18.16 37.44 -31.94
CA ASP A 118 18.12 38.61 -32.81
C ASP A 118 18.88 38.34 -34.12
N ASN A 119 18.36 38.85 -35.24
CA ASN A 119 18.98 38.73 -36.56
C ASN A 119 19.38 37.29 -36.94
N TRP A 120 18.56 36.33 -36.54
CA TRP A 120 18.81 34.91 -36.78
C TRP A 120 19.01 34.58 -38.27
N ASP A 121 18.18 35.14 -39.16
CA ASP A 121 18.30 34.96 -40.61
C ASP A 121 19.67 35.38 -41.15
N GLN A 122 20.26 36.44 -40.59
CA GLN A 122 21.56 36.95 -41.01
C GLN A 122 22.71 36.10 -40.45
N THR A 123 22.53 35.58 -39.22
CA THR A 123 23.58 34.87 -38.49
C THR A 123 23.67 33.40 -38.88
N TYR A 124 22.52 32.74 -39.06
CA TYR A 124 22.43 31.30 -39.27
C TYR A 124 21.61 30.90 -40.51
N GLY A 125 20.77 31.81 -41.03
CA GLY A 125 19.83 31.50 -42.13
C GLY A 125 20.48 31.05 -43.44
N THR A 126 21.75 31.38 -43.69
CA THR A 126 22.50 30.90 -44.88
C THR A 126 23.14 29.53 -44.71
N SER A 127 23.38 29.11 -43.46
CA SER A 127 24.02 27.82 -43.13
C SER A 127 23.02 26.74 -42.76
N TRP A 128 21.80 27.14 -42.40
CA TRP A 128 20.73 26.26 -41.99
C TRP A 128 19.86 25.87 -43.19
N THR A 129 19.64 24.57 -43.38
CA THR A 129 18.70 24.01 -44.38
C THR A 129 17.76 23.03 -43.67
N ALA A 130 16.46 23.24 -43.84
CA ALA A 130 15.39 22.40 -43.28
C ALA A 130 15.27 21.03 -43.97
#